data_AF-A0A4V2XRL6-F1
#
_entry.id   AF-A0A4V2XRL6-F1
#
_cell.length_a   1.000
_cell.length_b   1.000
_cell.length_c   1.000
_cell.angle_alpha   90.00
_cell.angle_beta   90.00
_cell.angle_gamma   90.00
#
_symmetry.space_group_name_H-M   'P 1'
#
loop_
_entity.id
_entity.type
_entity.pdbx_description
1 polymer ?
#
loop_
_entity_poly.entity_id
_entity_poly.type
_entity_poly.pdbx_seq_one_letter_code
_entity_poly.pdbx_strand_id
1 'polypeptide(L)' 'ALGARAVGLGRAAFLAADECPDEGLVRLVECIALELRLITSAVGKYHADQLAAEDLWPASI' A
#
# COMPACT_ATOMS: atom_id res chain seq x y z
N ALA A 1 -4.62 4.67 9.04
CA ALA A 1 -5.84 5.47 8.77
C ALA A 1 -7.11 4.83 9.33
N LEU A 2 -7.56 3.65 8.86
CA LEU A 2 -8.80 2.98 9.33
C LEU A 2 -8.59 1.83 10.34
N GLY A 3 -7.42 1.74 10.98
CA GLY A 3 -7.14 0.74 12.03
C GLY A 3 -6.60 -0.62 11.56
N ALA A 4 -6.49 -0.86 10.25
CA ALA A 4 -5.80 -2.06 9.75
C ALA A 4 -4.29 -1.98 9.99
N ARG A 5 -3.69 -3.05 10.52
CA ARG A 5 -2.23 -3.19 10.72
C ARG A 5 -1.50 -3.70 9.47
N ALA A 6 -2.18 -4.51 8.67
CA ALA A 6 -1.68 -5.08 7.43
C ALA A 6 -2.86 -5.41 6.51
N VAL A 7 -2.55 -5.65 5.24
CA VAL A 7 -3.52 -6.08 4.21
C VAL A 7 -2.96 -7.27 3.45
N GLY A 8 -3.83 -8.19 3.04
CA GLY A 8 -3.46 -9.29 2.16
C GLY A 8 -3.51 -8.86 0.70
N LEU A 9 -2.59 -9.38 -0.11
CA LEU A 9 -2.62 -9.21 -1.57
C LEU A 9 -3.33 -10.41 -2.20
N GLY A 10 -4.42 -10.14 -2.93
CA GLY A 10 -5.19 -11.15 -3.65
C GLY A 10 -4.68 -11.34 -5.08
N ARG A 11 -5.57 -11.13 -6.07
CA ARG A 11 -5.27 -11.36 -7.49
C ARG A 11 -4.01 -10.67 -8.02
N ALA A 12 -3.68 -9.49 -7.51
CA ALA A 12 -2.47 -8.77 -7.94
C ALA A 12 -1.20 -9.61 -7.70
N ALA A 13 -1.11 -10.29 -6.55
CA ALA A 13 0.02 -11.16 -6.24
C ALA A 13 0.10 -12.36 -7.20
N PHE A 14 -1.04 -12.97 -7.52
CA PHE A 14 -1.09 -14.09 -8.47
C PHE A 14 -0.72 -13.66 -9.89
N LEU A 15 -1.24 -12.52 -10.36
CA LEU A 15 -0.92 -11.97 -11.68
C LEU A 15 0.57 -11.63 -11.79
N ALA A 16 1.15 -11.01 -10.77
CA ALA A 16 2.57 -10.67 -10.78
C ALA A 16 3.46 -11.93 -10.81
N ALA A 17 3.10 -12.96 -10.03
CA ALA A 17 3.80 -14.24 -10.06
C ALA A 17 3.64 -14.99 -11.40
N ASP A 18 2.48 -14.88 -12.04
CA ASP A 18 2.25 -15.46 -13.38
C ASP A 18 3.07 -14.73 -14.45
N GLU A 19 3.15 -13.40 -14.39
CA GLU A 19 3.90 -12.57 -15.33
C GLU A 19 5.42 -12.76 -15.22
N CYS A 20 5.94 -12.92 -13.99
CA CYS A 20 7.35 -13.22 -13.73
C CYS A 20 7.46 -14.19 -12.54
N PRO A 21 7.60 -15.50 -12.79
CA PRO A 21 7.59 -16.52 -11.73
C PRO A 21 8.63 -16.32 -10.63
N ASP A 22 9.81 -15.84 -10.98
CA ASP A 22 10.93 -15.73 -10.04
C ASP A 22 10.90 -14.43 -9.22
N GLU A 23 10.55 -13.30 -9.86
CA GLU A 23 10.71 -11.98 -9.26
C GLU A 23 9.43 -11.14 -9.18
N GLY A 24 8.35 -11.53 -9.87
CA GLY A 24 7.18 -10.69 -10.04
C GLY A 24 6.50 -10.30 -8.72
N LEU A 25 6.38 -11.25 -7.78
CA LEU A 25 5.82 -10.95 -6.46
C LEU A 25 6.70 -9.97 -5.67
N VAL A 26 8.04 -10.12 -5.74
CA VAL A 26 8.98 -9.21 -5.07
C VAL A 26 8.85 -7.81 -5.67
N ARG A 27 8.88 -7.69 -7.00
CA ARG A 27 8.74 -6.41 -7.71
C ARG A 27 7.41 -5.72 -7.41
N LEU A 28 6.31 -6.48 -7.32
CA LEU A 28 5.01 -5.93 -6.93
C LEU A 28 5.04 -5.35 -5.52
N VAL A 29 5.58 -6.09 -4.54
CA VAL A 29 5.66 -5.63 -3.16
C VAL A 29 6.58 -4.41 -3.03
N GLU A 30 7.69 -4.38 -3.76
CA GLU A 30 8.59 -3.21 -3.80
C GLU A 30 7.90 -1.98 -4.41
N CYS A 31 7.12 -2.16 -5.47
CA CYS A 31 6.33 -1.11 -6.09
C CYS A 31 5.29 -0.54 -5.10
N ILE A 32 4.49 -1.41 -4.48
CA ILE A 32 3.50 -1.01 -3.47
C ILE A 32 4.20 -0.33 -2.28
N ALA A 33 5.36 -0.82 -1.85
CA ALA A 33 6.12 -0.19 -0.77
C ALA A 33 6.59 1.22 -1.14
N LEU A 34 7.00 1.47 -2.39
CA LEU A 34 7.32 2.80 -2.88
C LEU A 34 6.08 3.71 -2.91
N GLU A 35 4.97 3.23 -3.46
CA GLU A 35 3.70 3.98 -3.51
C GLU A 35 3.23 4.38 -2.10
N LEU A 36 3.29 3.47 -1.13
CA LEU A 36 2.93 3.76 0.25
C LEU A 36 3.83 4.85 0.86
N ARG A 37 5.13 4.88 0.55
CA ARG A 37 6.03 5.95 0.99
C ARG A 37 5.65 7.28 0.35
N LEU A 38 5.36 7.29 -0.95
CA LEU A 38 4.93 8.49 -1.67
C LEU A 38 3.64 9.05 -1.08
N ILE A 39 2.61 8.22 -0.91
CA ILE A 39 1.31 8.64 -0.35
C ILE A 39 1.45 9.11 1.10
N THR A 40 2.20 8.37 1.95
CA THR A 40 2.44 8.77 3.34
C THR A 40 3.16 10.12 3.40
N SER A 41 4.16 10.33 2.54
CA SER A 41 4.89 11.60 2.46
C SER A 41 4.03 12.76 1.95
N ALA A 42 3.08 12.49 1.06
CA ALA A 42 2.18 13.51 0.51
C ALA A 42 1.26 14.13 1.58
N VAL A 43 0.97 13.39 2.66
CA VAL A 43 0.21 13.89 3.82
C VAL A 43 1.12 14.39 4.95
N GLY A 44 2.41 14.60 4.69
CA GLY A 44 3.37 15.14 5.67
C GLY A 44 3.84 14.15 6.72
N LYS A 45 3.63 12.85 6.51
CA LYS A 45 4.01 11.77 7.43
C LYS A 45 5.12 10.92 6.82
N TYR A 46 5.86 10.18 7.63
CA TYR A 46 7.00 9.37 7.16
C TYR A 46 6.90 7.89 7.52
N HIS A 47 6.00 7.55 8.44
CA HIS A 47 5.73 6.18 8.86
C HIS A 47 4.24 5.85 8.74
N ALA A 48 3.94 4.63 8.30
CA ALA A 48 2.57 4.19 8.05
C ALA A 48 1.71 4.14 9.34
N ASP A 49 2.34 3.97 10.50
CA ASP A 49 1.69 4.00 11.83
C ASP A 49 1.30 5.41 12.27
N GLN A 50 1.80 6.46 11.61
CA GLN A 50 1.39 7.84 11.83
C GLN A 50 0.07 8.17 11.10
N LEU A 51 -0.38 7.32 10.17
CA LEU A 51 -1.61 7.55 9.41
C LEU A 51 -2.84 7.36 10.30
N ALA A 52 -3.67 8.39 10.38
CA ALA A 52 -4.88 8.47 11.20
C ALA A 52 -6.12 8.75 10.35
N ALA A 53 -7.30 8.72 10.96
CA ALA A 53 -8.56 8.97 10.27
C ALA A 53 -8.67 10.41 9.73
N GLU A 54 -7.99 11.36 10.36
CA GLU A 54 -7.91 12.76 9.93
C GLU A 54 -7.19 12.98 8.59
N ASP A 55 -6.35 12.03 8.14
CA ASP A 55 -5.68 12.11 6.84
C ASP A 55 -6.60 11.70 5.67
N LEU A 56 -7.78 11.17 5.98
CA LEU A 56 -8.74 10.75 4.98
C LEU A 56 -9.61 11.95 4.57
N TRP A 57 -9.94 12.04 3.29
CA TRP A 57 -11.06 12.87 2.89
C TRP A 57 -12.32 12.38 3.63
N PRO A 58 -13.12 13.29 4.22
CA PRO A 58 -14.41 12.91 4.78
C PRO A 58 -15.21 12.22 3.69
N ALA A 59 -15.64 10.98 3.95
CA ALA A 59 -16.50 10.27 3.04
C ALA A 59 -17.80 11.07 2.92
N SER A 60 -17.94 11.83 1.84
CA SER A 60 -19.23 12.38 1.45
C SER A 60 -20.13 11.20 1.13
N ILE A 61 -21.02 10.87 2.07
CA ILE A 61 -22.18 10.02 1.84
C ILE A 61 -23.27 10.90 1.24
#